data_AF-A0A6J2YJC0-F1
#
_entry.id   AF-A0A6J2YJC0-F1
#
_cell.length_a   1.000
_cell.length_b   1.000
_cell.length_c   1.000
_cell.angle_alpha   90.00
_cell.angle_beta   90.00
_cell.angle_gamma   90.00
#
_symmetry.space_group_name_H-M   'P 1'
#
loop_
_entity.id
_entity.type
_entity.pdbx_description
1 polymer ?
#
loop_
_entity_poly.entity_id
_entity_poly.type
_entity_poly.pdbx_seq_one_letter_code
_entity_poly.pdbx_strand_id
1 'polypeptide(L)'
;EKEDMEHLEAYNRKLLANILPVHVAEHFLNTDKNNDELYHEQCDFVCIMFASIPNFSEFYVELEGNNEGVECLRLLNEIIADFDEMLSEDQFRYIEKIKSTGATYMAASGLTQNTCDMQGYRHVIAMADYALRLREQLQEVNAHSFNNFKIRIGINVGPVVAGVIGARKPQYDIWGNAVNVASRMDSTGICDKIQVTKEVYQILNAKGYFLTCRGTIEVKGKGSMETYFLEGKPKSPHTNITVNPLAVPPSMNTSVLGTISEKN
;
A
#
# COMPACT_ATOMS: atom_id res chain seq x y z
N GLU A 1 -8.85 -6.22 43.12
CA GLU A 1 -9.88 -5.19 42.85
C GLU A 1 -9.35 -3.99 42.07
N LYS A 2 -8.44 -3.17 42.61
CA LYS A 2 -7.88 -2.02 41.87
C LYS A 2 -7.02 -2.45 40.66
N GLU A 3 -6.15 -3.44 40.84
CA GLU A 3 -5.34 -4.00 39.74
C GLU A 3 -6.22 -4.66 38.67
N ASP A 4 -7.28 -5.37 39.06
CA ASP A 4 -8.22 -6.00 38.11
C ASP A 4 -9.00 -4.96 37.29
N MET A 5 -9.35 -3.82 37.91
CA MET A 5 -10.00 -2.70 37.24
C MET A 5 -9.05 -2.03 36.23
N GLU A 6 -7.79 -1.81 36.60
CA GLU A 6 -6.76 -1.27 35.71
C GLU A 6 -6.45 -2.22 34.53
N HIS A 7 -6.39 -3.53 34.78
CA HIS A 7 -6.24 -4.54 33.74
C HIS A 7 -7.42 -4.56 32.77
N LEU A 8 -8.65 -4.48 33.28
CA LEU A 8 -9.87 -4.46 32.47
C LEU A 8 -9.97 -3.19 31.63
N GLU A 9 -9.61 -2.03 32.18
CA GLU A 9 -9.57 -0.76 31.44
C GLU A 9 -8.51 -0.78 30.33
N ALA A 10 -7.31 -1.27 30.62
CA ALA A 10 -6.25 -1.42 29.62
C ALA A 10 -6.66 -2.39 28.49
N TYR A 11 -7.32 -3.50 28.84
CA TYR A 11 -7.84 -4.46 27.87
C TYR A 11 -8.94 -3.85 26.99
N ASN A 12 -9.90 -3.15 27.58
CA ASN A 12 -10.97 -2.47 26.85
C ASN A 12 -10.43 -1.38 25.92
N ARG A 13 -9.44 -0.60 26.38
CA ARG A 13 -8.77 0.41 25.55
C ARG A 13 -8.05 -0.21 24.36
N LYS A 14 -7.37 -1.35 24.56
CA LYS A 14 -6.70 -2.09 23.49
C LYS A 14 -7.70 -2.64 22.47
N LEU A 15 -8.83 -3.19 22.91
CA LEU A 15 -9.89 -3.64 22.01
C LEU A 15 -10.50 -2.48 21.21
N LEU A 16 -10.72 -1.33 21.84
CA LEU A 16 -11.23 -0.14 21.15
C LEU A 16 -10.25 0.36 20.09
N ALA A 17 -8.95 0.40 20.39
CA ALA A 17 -7.90 0.77 19.45
C ALA A 17 -7.75 -0.21 18.27
N ASN A 18 -8.22 -1.45 18.41
CA ASN A 18 -8.26 -2.41 17.31
C ASN A 18 -9.48 -2.24 16.39
N ILE A 19 -10.52 -1.51 16.84
CA ILE A 19 -11.79 -1.34 16.12
C ILE A 19 -11.87 0.05 15.49
N LEU A 20 -11.36 1.07 16.18
CA LEU A 20 -11.40 2.46 15.76
C LEU A 20 -9.98 3.04 15.76
N PRO A 21 -9.69 3.98 14.84
CA PRO A 21 -8.53 4.86 14.93
C PRO A 21 -8.35 5.43 16.34
N VAL A 22 -7.11 5.58 16.78
CA VAL A 22 -6.80 6.05 18.15
C VAL A 22 -7.47 7.39 18.45
N HIS A 23 -7.39 8.34 17.52
CA HIS A 23 -8.01 9.67 17.68
C HIS A 23 -9.53 9.62 17.78
N VAL A 24 -10.17 8.67 17.09
CA VAL A 24 -11.62 8.45 17.13
C VAL A 24 -12.02 7.76 18.44
N ALA A 25 -11.26 6.74 18.87
CA ALA A 25 -11.51 6.05 20.12
C ALA A 25 -11.42 7.01 21.32
N GLU A 26 -10.43 7.92 21.33
CA GLU A 26 -10.31 8.98 22.34
C GLU A 26 -11.52 9.92 22.37
N HIS A 27 -12.05 10.29 21.20
CA HIS A 27 -13.27 11.09 21.12
C HIS A 27 -14.46 10.40 21.79
N PHE A 28 -14.69 9.11 21.53
CA PHE A 28 -15.78 8.34 22.15
C PHE A 28 -15.57 8.06 23.65
N LEU A 29 -14.32 7.98 24.12
CA LEU A 29 -14.01 7.78 25.53
C LEU A 29 -14.13 9.06 26.37
N ASN A 30 -13.86 10.22 25.77
CA ASN A 30 -13.86 11.52 26.45
C ASN A 30 -15.18 12.28 26.35
N THR A 31 -16.05 11.92 25.40
CA THR A 31 -17.38 12.55 25.26
C THR A 31 -18.34 11.93 26.26
N ASP A 32 -19.04 12.76 27.04
CA ASP A 32 -20.10 12.30 27.94
C ASP A 32 -21.11 11.42 27.17
N LYS A 33 -21.52 10.31 27.80
CA LYS A 33 -22.35 9.20 27.24
C LYS A 33 -23.70 9.62 26.61
N ASN A 34 -24.02 10.90 26.57
CA ASN A 34 -25.29 11.47 26.11
C ASN A 34 -25.22 12.17 24.75
N ASN A 35 -24.08 12.16 24.04
CA ASN A 35 -24.04 12.75 22.70
C ASN A 35 -24.28 11.66 21.64
N ASP A 36 -25.53 11.52 21.18
CA ASP A 36 -25.95 10.71 20.01
C ASP A 36 -25.45 11.30 18.67
N GLU A 37 -24.48 12.22 18.72
CA GLU A 37 -23.99 12.96 17.57
C GLU A 37 -23.02 12.11 16.75
N LEU A 38 -23.28 12.05 15.44
CA LEU A 38 -22.44 11.34 14.49
C LEU A 38 -21.03 11.94 14.44
N TYR A 39 -20.02 11.15 14.82
CA TYR A 39 -18.63 11.56 14.63
C TYR A 39 -18.31 11.66 13.14
N HIS A 40 -17.86 12.85 12.73
CA HIS A 40 -17.36 13.12 11.39
C HIS A 40 -16.24 14.16 11.43
N GLU A 41 -15.29 14.06 10.50
CA GLU A 41 -14.17 14.99 10.33
C GLU A 41 -13.96 15.27 8.84
N GLN A 42 -13.84 16.54 8.47
CA GLN A 42 -13.53 16.95 7.11
C GLN A 42 -12.01 17.00 6.95
N CYS A 43 -11.48 16.19 6.03
CA CYS A 43 -10.04 16.13 5.74
C CYS A 43 -9.80 16.63 4.31
N ASP A 44 -9.10 17.76 4.16
CA ASP A 44 -9.01 18.44 2.85
C ASP A 44 -8.03 17.76 1.89
N PHE A 45 -6.99 17.11 2.41
CA PHE A 45 -5.91 16.55 1.61
C PHE A 45 -5.44 15.20 2.14
N VAL A 46 -6.11 14.14 1.68
CA VAL A 46 -5.85 12.76 2.08
C VAL A 46 -5.31 11.97 0.90
N CYS A 47 -4.30 11.15 1.12
CA CYS A 47 -3.83 10.17 0.15
C CYS A 47 -4.53 8.84 0.39
N ILE A 48 -5.14 8.26 -0.63
CA ILE A 48 -5.99 7.05 -0.52
C ILE A 48 -5.41 5.99 -1.44
N MET A 49 -5.27 4.77 -0.92
CA MET A 49 -4.80 3.60 -1.64
C MET A 49 -5.82 2.48 -1.59
N PHE A 50 -6.06 1.87 -2.76
CA PHE A 50 -6.70 0.58 -2.90
C PHE A 50 -5.67 -0.40 -3.47
N ALA A 51 -5.46 -1.52 -2.79
CA ALA A 51 -4.60 -2.61 -3.25
C ALA A 51 -5.41 -3.90 -3.35
N SER A 52 -5.68 -4.36 -4.57
CA SER A 52 -6.44 -5.59 -4.83
C SER A 52 -5.53 -6.74 -5.26
N ILE A 53 -5.94 -7.97 -4.96
CA ILE A 53 -5.33 -9.20 -5.50
C ILE A 53 -6.33 -9.83 -6.49
N PRO A 54 -6.30 -9.45 -7.79
CA PRO A 54 -7.40 -9.76 -8.71
C PRO A 54 -7.58 -11.26 -8.95
N ASN A 55 -6.50 -12.03 -8.97
CA ASN A 55 -6.55 -13.47 -9.21
C ASN A 55 -6.83 -14.30 -7.95
N PHE A 56 -7.12 -13.66 -6.81
CA PHE A 56 -7.52 -14.38 -5.61
C PHE A 56 -8.87 -15.10 -5.78
N SER A 57 -9.81 -14.53 -6.55
CA SER A 57 -11.10 -15.18 -6.82
C SER A 57 -10.96 -16.45 -7.64
N GLU A 58 -9.93 -16.56 -8.50
CA GLU A 58 -9.64 -17.79 -9.27
C GLU A 58 -8.98 -18.85 -8.38
N PHE A 59 -8.21 -18.42 -7.39
CA PHE A 59 -7.62 -19.29 -6.38
C PHE A 59 -8.64 -19.82 -5.37
N TYR A 60 -9.68 -19.03 -5.08
CA TYR A 60 -10.75 -19.43 -4.18
C TYR A 60 -11.60 -20.54 -4.82
N VAL A 61 -11.34 -21.78 -4.41
CA VAL A 61 -12.08 -22.96 -4.85
C VAL A 61 -12.63 -23.70 -3.64
N GLU A 62 -13.96 -23.81 -3.59
CA GLU A 62 -14.70 -24.58 -2.58
C GLU A 62 -14.72 -26.06 -2.98
N LEU A 63 -13.67 -26.80 -2.61
CA LEU A 63 -13.60 -28.26 -2.76
C LEU A 63 -13.38 -28.92 -1.41
N GLU A 64 -13.87 -30.17 -1.25
CA GLU A 64 -13.69 -30.98 -0.03
C GLU A 64 -12.19 -31.10 0.36
N GLY A 65 -11.29 -31.17 -0.64
CA GLY A 65 -9.84 -31.23 -0.43
C GLY A 65 -9.17 -29.92 0.03
N ASN A 66 -9.89 -28.79 0.01
CA ASN A 66 -9.43 -27.48 0.45
C ASN A 66 -10.16 -27.01 1.74
N ASN A 67 -10.72 -27.96 2.49
CA ASN A 67 -11.47 -27.70 3.71
C ASN A 67 -12.58 -26.65 3.49
N GLU A 68 -13.32 -26.77 2.37
CA GLU A 68 -14.39 -25.85 1.96
C GLU A 68 -13.94 -24.38 1.76
N GLY A 69 -12.69 -24.16 1.33
CA GLY A 69 -12.14 -22.83 1.04
C GLY A 69 -11.54 -22.11 2.25
N VAL A 70 -11.53 -22.75 3.43
CA VAL A 70 -10.95 -22.20 4.67
C VAL A 70 -9.46 -21.93 4.51
N GLU A 71 -8.69 -22.81 3.85
CA GLU A 71 -7.25 -22.58 3.65
C GLU A 71 -6.97 -21.37 2.75
N CYS A 72 -7.85 -21.08 1.78
CA CYS A 72 -7.74 -19.85 0.99
C CYS A 72 -7.90 -18.61 1.87
N LEU A 73 -8.88 -18.63 2.78
CA LEU A 73 -9.10 -17.54 3.73
C LEU A 73 -7.94 -17.38 4.71
N ARG A 74 -7.32 -18.48 5.16
CA ARG A 74 -6.11 -18.45 6.00
C ARG A 74 -4.96 -17.75 5.29
N LEU A 75 -4.72 -18.09 4.02
CA LEU A 75 -3.67 -17.47 3.23
C LEU A 75 -3.93 -15.98 2.96
N LEU A 76 -5.19 -15.61 2.69
CA LEU A 76 -5.56 -14.19 2.60
C LEU A 76 -5.31 -13.47 3.92
N ASN A 77 -5.68 -14.08 5.05
CA ASN A 77 -5.44 -13.51 6.36
C ASN A 77 -3.94 -13.34 6.64
N GLU A 78 -3.09 -14.27 6.23
CA GLU A 78 -1.62 -14.15 6.32
C GLU A 78 -1.11 -12.97 5.49
N ILE A 79 -1.53 -12.85 4.22
CA ILE A 79 -1.14 -11.70 3.38
C ILE A 79 -1.54 -10.36 4.02
N ILE A 80 -2.77 -10.28 4.55
CA ILE A 80 -3.26 -9.06 5.19
C ILE A 80 -2.53 -8.79 6.50
N ALA A 81 -2.17 -9.83 7.26
CA ALA A 81 -1.40 -9.70 8.50
C ALA A 81 0.01 -9.17 8.21
N ASP A 82 0.69 -9.67 7.17
CA ASP A 82 1.98 -9.16 6.73
C ASP A 82 1.89 -7.67 6.33
N PHE A 83 0.80 -7.29 5.65
CA PHE A 83 0.55 -5.90 5.28
C PHE A 83 0.37 -5.00 6.51
N ASP A 84 -0.38 -5.48 7.50
CA ASP A 84 -0.62 -4.77 8.75
C ASP A 84 0.65 -4.67 9.62
N GLU A 85 1.50 -5.72 9.64
CA GLU A 85 2.77 -5.70 10.36
C GLU A 85 3.69 -4.59 9.85
N MET A 86 3.76 -4.40 8.52
CA MET A 86 4.53 -3.31 7.93
C MET A 86 4.05 -1.93 8.40
N LEU A 87 2.75 -1.71 8.66
CA LEU A 87 2.26 -0.42 9.17
C LEU A 87 2.84 -0.05 10.55
N SER A 88 3.38 -1.01 11.29
CA SER A 88 4.03 -0.75 12.58
C SER A 88 5.38 -0.03 12.44
N GLU A 89 5.97 0.02 11.24
CA GLU A 89 7.23 0.71 11.00
C GLU A 89 7.07 2.24 11.11
N ASP A 90 8.04 2.89 11.74
CA ASP A 90 8.05 4.34 12.01
C ASP A 90 7.84 5.22 10.77
N GLN A 91 8.27 4.75 9.58
CA GLN A 91 8.13 5.46 8.32
C GLN A 91 6.68 5.51 7.81
N PHE A 92 5.83 4.56 8.23
CA PHE A 92 4.44 4.44 7.81
C PHE A 92 3.44 4.97 8.85
N ARG A 93 3.90 5.64 9.91
CA ARG A 93 3.07 6.25 10.96
C ARG A 93 1.94 7.18 10.48
N TYR A 94 2.01 7.66 9.24
CA TYR A 94 1.01 8.54 8.64
C TYR A 94 -0.16 7.78 8.02
N ILE A 95 -0.01 6.45 7.85
CA ILE A 95 -0.93 5.59 7.14
C ILE A 95 -1.82 4.88 8.15
N GLU A 96 -3.11 4.90 7.86
CA GLU A 96 -4.13 4.22 8.62
C GLU A 96 -4.86 3.24 7.71
N LYS A 97 -4.94 1.98 8.14
CA LYS A 97 -5.79 0.99 7.49
C LYS A 97 -7.24 1.39 7.70
N ILE A 98 -8.01 1.50 6.62
CA ILE A 98 -9.45 1.77 6.70
C ILE A 98 -10.20 0.45 6.85
N LYS A 99 -9.99 -0.48 5.91
CA LYS A 99 -10.65 -1.79 5.91
C LYS A 99 -10.02 -2.74 4.90
N SER A 100 -10.31 -4.02 5.08
CA SER A 100 -10.14 -5.03 4.03
C SER A 100 -11.52 -5.51 3.59
N THR A 101 -11.78 -5.56 2.29
CA THR A 101 -13.05 -6.03 1.72
C THR A 101 -12.77 -7.02 0.59
N GLY A 102 -13.14 -8.29 0.81
CA GLY A 102 -12.67 -9.37 -0.05
C GLY A 102 -11.14 -9.41 -0.10
N ALA A 103 -10.57 -9.54 -1.28
CA ALA A 103 -9.12 -9.48 -1.51
C ALA A 103 -8.61 -8.06 -1.80
N THR A 104 -9.30 -7.01 -1.30
CA THR A 104 -8.91 -5.61 -1.47
C THR A 104 -8.59 -4.97 -0.13
N TYR A 105 -7.38 -4.43 -0.02
CA TYR A 105 -6.87 -3.67 1.11
C TYR A 105 -7.03 -2.17 0.85
N MET A 106 -7.64 -1.45 1.80
CA MET A 106 -7.85 -0.01 1.71
C MET A 106 -7.13 0.69 2.86
N ALA A 107 -6.28 1.65 2.51
CA ALA A 107 -5.56 2.50 3.46
C ALA A 107 -5.61 3.96 3.04
N ALA A 108 -5.47 4.86 4.00
CA ALA A 108 -5.39 6.29 3.74
C ALA A 108 -4.35 6.96 4.64
N SER A 109 -3.81 8.10 4.22
CA SER A 109 -2.86 8.89 4.99
C SER A 109 -3.19 10.38 4.95
N GLY A 110 -2.85 11.09 6.02
CA GLY A 110 -3.22 12.50 6.18
C GLY A 110 -4.64 12.71 6.72
N LEU A 111 -5.20 11.73 7.45
CA LEU A 111 -6.56 11.79 8.01
C LEU A 111 -6.69 12.74 9.20
N THR A 112 -5.59 13.19 9.79
CA THR A 112 -5.58 14.12 10.93
C THR A 112 -4.64 15.29 10.67
N GLN A 113 -4.83 16.41 11.38
CA GLN A 113 -3.94 17.59 11.26
C GLN A 113 -2.46 17.24 11.52
N ASN A 114 -2.19 16.31 12.42
CA ASN A 114 -0.82 15.89 12.75
C ASN A 114 -0.17 15.02 11.65
N THR A 115 -0.98 14.34 10.84
CA THR A 115 -0.49 13.46 9.77
C THR A 115 -0.53 14.13 8.40
N CYS A 116 -1.36 15.16 8.21
CA CYS A 116 -1.49 15.91 6.97
C CYS A 116 -0.38 16.96 6.79
N ASP A 117 0.81 16.51 6.38
CA ASP A 117 1.93 17.40 6.02
C ASP A 117 1.77 17.99 4.60
N MET A 118 1.34 19.26 4.52
CA MET A 118 1.13 19.98 3.26
C MET A 118 2.40 20.62 2.67
N GLN A 119 3.49 20.71 3.43
CA GLN A 119 4.75 21.27 2.96
C GLN A 119 5.63 20.18 2.35
N GLY A 120 5.83 19.10 3.11
CA GLY A 120 6.68 17.98 2.73
C GLY A 120 5.98 16.90 1.92
N TYR A 121 4.65 16.82 2.01
CA TYR A 121 3.84 15.70 1.51
C TYR A 121 4.31 14.34 2.06
N ARG A 122 4.81 14.31 3.30
CA ARG A 122 5.34 13.07 3.93
C ARG A 122 4.31 11.94 3.97
N HIS A 123 3.04 12.25 4.17
CA HIS A 123 1.96 11.25 4.15
C HIS A 123 1.75 10.62 2.75
N VAL A 124 1.93 11.39 1.67
CA VAL A 124 1.88 10.86 0.28
C VAL A 124 3.11 10.01 -0.02
N ILE A 125 4.29 10.46 0.40
CA ILE A 125 5.56 9.73 0.27
C ILE A 125 5.48 8.38 0.99
N ALA A 126 5.02 8.39 2.25
CA ALA A 126 4.82 7.17 3.03
C ALA A 126 3.88 6.20 2.32
N MET A 127 2.76 6.69 1.76
CA MET A 127 1.82 5.84 1.01
C MET A 127 2.46 5.23 -0.25
N ALA A 128 3.26 6.00 -0.99
CA ALA A 128 3.96 5.51 -2.17
C ALA A 128 5.01 4.43 -1.83
N ASP A 129 5.78 4.65 -0.77
CA ASP A 129 6.75 3.68 -0.27
C ASP A 129 6.07 2.40 0.24
N TYR A 130 4.93 2.55 0.93
CA TYR A 130 4.13 1.43 1.41
C TYR A 130 3.58 0.62 0.24
N ALA A 131 3.02 1.28 -0.79
CA ALA A 131 2.53 0.60 -1.99
C ALA A 131 3.62 -0.22 -2.72
N LEU A 132 4.84 0.33 -2.82
CA LEU A 132 5.98 -0.40 -3.38
C LEU A 132 6.34 -1.62 -2.51
N ARG A 133 6.32 -1.45 -1.18
CA ARG A 133 6.58 -2.51 -0.21
C ARG A 133 5.53 -3.62 -0.24
N LEU A 134 4.24 -3.28 -0.39
CA LEU A 134 3.16 -4.26 -0.56
C LEU A 134 3.40 -5.18 -1.76
N ARG A 135 3.88 -4.61 -2.86
CA ARG A 135 4.21 -5.39 -4.06
C ARG A 135 5.39 -6.33 -3.83
N GLU A 136 6.43 -5.88 -3.13
CA GLU A 136 7.57 -6.72 -2.75
C GLU A 136 7.13 -7.85 -1.80
N GLN A 137 6.34 -7.52 -0.76
CA GLN A 137 5.84 -8.50 0.20
C GLN A 137 5.01 -9.61 -0.45
N LEU A 138 4.12 -9.27 -1.40
CA LEU A 138 3.34 -10.30 -2.10
C LEU A 138 4.22 -11.22 -2.95
N GLN A 139 5.34 -10.72 -3.49
CA GLN A 139 6.31 -11.57 -4.19
C GLN A 139 7.00 -12.55 -3.24
N GLU A 140 7.31 -12.13 -2.01
CA GLU A 140 7.86 -13.02 -0.98
C GLU A 140 6.86 -14.11 -0.57
N VAL A 141 5.59 -13.75 -0.37
CA VAL A 141 4.52 -14.72 -0.11
C VAL A 141 4.40 -15.73 -1.25
N ASN A 142 4.42 -15.27 -2.51
CA ASN A 142 4.40 -16.15 -3.68
C ASN A 142 5.57 -17.14 -3.69
N ALA A 143 6.77 -16.67 -3.32
CA ALA A 143 7.97 -17.51 -3.25
C ALA A 143 7.87 -18.59 -2.15
N HIS A 144 7.31 -18.26 -0.99
CA HIS A 144 7.19 -19.19 0.14
C HIS A 144 6.00 -20.15 0.02
N SER A 145 4.90 -19.71 -0.58
CA SER A 145 3.66 -20.49 -0.67
C SER A 145 3.49 -21.21 -2.02
N PHE A 146 4.46 -21.11 -2.93
CA PHE A 146 4.38 -21.65 -4.30
C PHE A 146 3.13 -21.18 -5.07
N ASN A 147 2.70 -19.94 -4.82
CA ASN A 147 1.57 -19.30 -5.47
C ASN A 147 2.04 -18.19 -6.43
N ASN A 148 1.11 -17.63 -7.21
CA ASN A 148 1.40 -16.56 -8.17
C ASN A 148 0.32 -15.46 -8.10
N PHE A 149 0.06 -14.95 -6.91
CA PHE A 149 -0.82 -13.81 -6.71
C PHE A 149 -0.24 -12.56 -7.35
N LYS A 150 -1.10 -11.78 -8.01
CA LYS A 150 -0.74 -10.50 -8.59
C LYS A 150 -1.39 -9.39 -7.78
N ILE A 151 -0.64 -8.34 -7.50
CA ILE A 151 -1.20 -7.15 -6.83
C ILE A 151 -1.50 -6.08 -7.86
N ARG A 152 -2.58 -5.34 -7.65
CA ARG A 152 -2.89 -4.14 -8.41
C ARG A 152 -3.20 -3.03 -7.44
N ILE A 153 -2.57 -1.88 -7.60
CA ILE A 153 -2.69 -0.78 -6.65
C ILE A 153 -3.12 0.49 -7.36
N GLY A 154 -4.09 1.21 -6.78
CA GLY A 154 -4.54 2.52 -7.21
C GLY A 154 -4.37 3.55 -6.12
N ILE A 155 -3.77 4.70 -6.44
CA ILE A 155 -3.54 5.80 -5.48
C ILE A 155 -4.10 7.10 -6.04
N ASN A 156 -4.78 7.86 -5.18
CA ASN A 156 -5.21 9.22 -5.48
C ASN A 156 -5.12 10.10 -4.21
N VAL A 157 -5.02 11.42 -4.41
CA VAL A 157 -5.15 12.41 -3.33
C VAL A 157 -6.43 13.23 -3.49
N GLY A 158 -6.95 13.74 -2.38
CA GLY A 158 -8.03 14.74 -2.41
C GLY A 158 -8.84 14.79 -1.11
N PRO A 159 -9.91 15.62 -1.09
CA PRO A 159 -10.72 15.80 0.10
C PRO A 159 -11.62 14.60 0.37
N VAL A 160 -11.79 14.29 1.65
CA VAL A 160 -12.68 13.24 2.17
C VAL A 160 -13.38 13.70 3.44
N VAL A 161 -14.47 13.01 3.76
CA VAL A 161 -15.11 13.04 5.07
C VAL A 161 -14.79 11.72 5.75
N ALA A 162 -14.13 11.75 6.90
CA ALA A 162 -13.98 10.60 7.77
C ALA A 162 -15.12 10.57 8.79
N GLY A 163 -15.51 9.39 9.27
CA GLY A 163 -16.55 9.31 10.28
C GLY A 163 -16.87 7.88 10.71
N VAL A 164 -17.68 7.75 11.77
CA VAL A 164 -18.10 6.44 12.29
C VAL A 164 -19.59 6.25 12.06
N ILE A 165 -19.96 5.20 11.32
CA ILE A 165 -21.37 4.86 11.06
C ILE A 165 -21.73 3.54 11.74
N GLY A 166 -22.95 3.45 12.26
CA GLY A 166 -23.56 2.19 12.71
C GLY A 166 -23.82 2.14 14.21
N ALA A 167 -25.09 2.15 14.60
CA ALA A 167 -25.50 2.22 16.01
C ALA A 167 -25.15 0.98 16.87
N ARG A 168 -25.03 -0.20 16.24
CA ARG A 168 -24.71 -1.47 16.95
C ARG A 168 -23.35 -2.06 16.59
N LYS A 169 -22.84 -1.69 15.42
CA LYS A 169 -21.54 -2.12 14.89
C LYS A 169 -20.89 -0.88 14.29
N PRO A 170 -20.26 -0.02 15.12
CA PRO A 170 -19.62 1.18 14.63
C PRO A 170 -18.50 0.79 13.67
N GLN A 171 -18.48 1.44 12.50
CA GLN A 171 -17.46 1.28 11.47
C GLN A 171 -16.91 2.65 11.14
N TYR A 172 -15.61 2.82 11.38
CA TYR A 172 -14.88 3.96 10.83
C TYR A 172 -14.67 3.76 9.33
N ASP A 173 -14.95 4.78 8.54
CA ASP A 173 -14.74 4.76 7.10
C ASP A 173 -14.52 6.19 6.57
N ILE A 174 -14.13 6.29 5.29
CA ILE A 174 -13.95 7.57 4.61
C ILE A 174 -14.81 7.64 3.34
N TRP A 175 -15.41 8.80 3.11
CA TRP A 175 -16.27 9.07 1.98
C TRP A 175 -15.78 10.28 1.20
N GLY A 176 -15.95 10.24 -0.12
CA GLY A 176 -15.64 11.37 -0.96
C GLY A 176 -15.39 10.95 -2.39
N ASN A 177 -15.44 11.93 -3.29
CA ASN A 177 -15.10 11.69 -4.69
C ASN A 177 -13.63 11.22 -4.85
N ALA A 178 -12.72 11.67 -3.97
CA ALA A 178 -11.32 11.23 -3.99
C ALA A 178 -11.17 9.71 -3.76
N VAL A 179 -12.01 9.13 -2.88
CA VAL A 179 -12.06 7.68 -2.60
C VAL A 179 -12.52 6.92 -3.85
N ASN A 180 -13.56 7.43 -4.52
CA ASN A 180 -14.05 6.83 -5.76
C ASN A 180 -12.99 6.84 -6.87
N VAL A 181 -12.24 7.94 -7.01
CA VAL A 181 -11.14 8.03 -7.99
C VAL A 181 -10.02 7.04 -7.65
N ALA A 182 -9.62 6.91 -6.38
CA ALA A 182 -8.62 5.92 -5.95
C ALA A 182 -9.06 4.49 -6.28
N SER A 183 -10.32 4.14 -5.99
CA SER A 183 -10.91 2.85 -6.33
C SER A 183 -10.93 2.60 -7.85
N ARG A 184 -11.08 3.65 -8.66
CA ARG A 184 -10.97 3.56 -10.13
C ARG A 184 -9.54 3.39 -10.60
N MET A 185 -8.56 4.00 -9.93
CA MET A 185 -7.15 3.76 -10.24
C MET A 185 -6.76 2.30 -10.01
N ASP A 186 -7.32 1.65 -8.99
CA ASP A 186 -7.15 0.21 -8.78
C ASP A 186 -7.94 -0.58 -9.83
N SER A 187 -9.27 -0.45 -9.89
CA SER A 187 -10.09 -1.31 -10.77
C SER A 187 -9.77 -1.22 -12.27
N THR A 188 -9.28 -0.07 -12.74
CA THR A 188 -8.83 0.11 -14.14
C THR A 188 -7.33 -0.14 -14.33
N GLY A 189 -6.60 -0.41 -13.24
CA GLY A 189 -5.16 -0.63 -13.24
C GLY A 189 -4.76 -1.95 -13.89
N ILE A 190 -3.45 -2.08 -14.12
CA ILE A 190 -2.83 -3.30 -14.66
C ILE A 190 -2.24 -4.09 -13.49
N CYS A 191 -2.33 -5.43 -13.53
CA CYS A 191 -1.69 -6.28 -12.54
C CYS A 191 -0.17 -6.00 -12.46
N ASP A 192 0.37 -6.11 -11.25
CA ASP A 192 1.75 -5.85 -10.84
C ASP A 192 2.21 -4.38 -11.03
N LYS A 193 1.26 -3.47 -11.26
CA LYS A 193 1.48 -2.03 -11.40
C LYS A 193 0.78 -1.25 -10.30
N ILE A 194 1.39 -0.12 -9.95
CA ILE A 194 0.85 0.88 -9.04
C ILE A 194 0.44 2.06 -9.89
N GLN A 195 -0.86 2.29 -10.03
CA GLN A 195 -1.41 3.38 -10.81
C GLN A 195 -1.74 4.58 -9.93
N VAL A 196 -1.37 5.75 -10.41
CA VAL A 196 -1.59 7.01 -9.71
C VAL A 196 -2.22 8.06 -10.63
N THR A 197 -2.95 9.00 -10.04
CA THR A 197 -3.46 10.17 -10.76
C THR A 197 -2.35 11.19 -11.05
N LYS A 198 -2.64 12.15 -11.93
CA LYS A 198 -1.71 13.22 -12.29
C LYS A 198 -1.25 14.05 -11.10
N GLU A 199 -2.13 14.31 -10.15
CA GLU A 199 -1.84 15.07 -8.94
C GLU A 199 -0.80 14.34 -8.08
N VAL A 200 -0.97 13.03 -7.87
CA VAL A 200 0.01 12.20 -7.16
C VAL A 200 1.34 12.15 -7.93
N TYR A 201 1.28 12.01 -9.26
CA TYR A 201 2.48 12.06 -10.10
C TYR A 201 3.29 13.34 -9.90
N GLN A 202 2.64 14.52 -9.90
CA GLN A 202 3.32 15.79 -9.72
C GLN A 202 4.09 15.85 -8.39
N ILE A 203 3.47 15.36 -7.30
CA ILE A 203 4.08 15.32 -5.97
C ILE A 203 5.28 14.36 -5.98
N LEU A 204 5.10 13.13 -6.43
CA LEU A 204 6.14 12.09 -6.38
C LEU A 204 7.30 12.38 -7.35
N ASN A 205 7.01 12.90 -8.53
CA ASN A 205 8.03 13.29 -9.51
C ASN A 205 8.92 14.41 -8.97
N ALA A 206 8.35 15.39 -8.26
CA ALA A 206 9.13 16.44 -7.59
C ALA A 206 10.04 15.89 -6.47
N LYS A 207 9.74 14.71 -5.92
CA LYS A 207 10.56 13.99 -4.94
C LYS A 207 11.52 12.97 -5.57
N GLY A 208 11.54 12.88 -6.90
CA GLY A 208 12.49 12.04 -7.65
C GLY A 208 12.08 10.58 -7.81
N TYR A 209 10.84 10.21 -7.50
CA TYR A 209 10.33 8.86 -7.77
C TYR A 209 10.31 8.56 -9.28
N PHE A 210 10.40 7.27 -9.63
CA PHE A 210 10.28 6.85 -11.02
C PHE A 210 8.83 6.59 -11.37
N LEU A 211 8.28 7.44 -12.24
CA LEU A 211 6.95 7.27 -12.78
C LEU A 211 6.96 7.27 -14.31
N THR A 212 6.10 6.45 -14.91
CA THR A 212 5.92 6.37 -16.36
C THR A 212 4.49 6.78 -16.72
N CYS A 213 4.32 7.52 -17.82
CA CYS A 213 2.98 7.86 -18.30
C CYS A 213 2.28 6.61 -18.84
N ARG A 214 1.11 6.28 -18.27
CA ARG A 214 0.23 5.23 -18.78
C ARG A 214 -0.55 5.73 -19.99
N GLY A 215 -0.93 7.01 -19.96
CA GLY A 215 -1.86 7.63 -20.89
C GLY A 215 -3.20 7.93 -20.24
N THR A 216 -4.21 8.15 -21.07
CA THR A 216 -5.54 8.56 -20.63
C THR A 216 -6.47 7.36 -20.48
N ILE A 217 -7.26 7.34 -19.41
CA ILE A 217 -8.29 6.33 -19.16
C ILE A 217 -9.64 6.98 -18.89
N GLU A 218 -10.72 6.26 -19.21
CA GLU A 218 -12.08 6.72 -18.88
C GLU A 218 -12.44 6.36 -17.44
N VAL A 219 -12.74 7.39 -16.64
CA VAL A 219 -13.13 7.26 -15.24
C VAL A 219 -14.59 7.68 -15.09
N LYS A 220 -15.45 6.75 -14.64
CA LYS A 220 -16.87 7.00 -14.44
C LYS A 220 -17.10 8.23 -13.55
N GLY A 221 -17.79 9.24 -14.07
CA GLY A 221 -18.09 10.50 -13.36
C GLY A 221 -17.00 11.57 -13.44
N LYS A 222 -15.85 11.27 -14.06
CA LYS A 222 -14.76 12.24 -14.32
C LYS A 222 -14.43 12.41 -15.80
N GLY A 223 -14.78 11.44 -16.64
CA GLY A 223 -14.39 11.39 -18.04
C GLY A 223 -12.95 10.91 -18.21
N SER A 224 -12.29 11.39 -19.26
CA SER A 224 -10.89 11.08 -19.56
C SER A 224 -9.94 11.67 -18.50
N MET A 225 -9.11 10.81 -17.90
CA MET A 225 -8.07 11.19 -16.93
C MET A 225 -6.71 10.67 -17.35
N GLU A 226 -5.70 11.53 -17.34
CA GLU A 226 -4.30 11.15 -17.51
C GLU A 226 -3.79 10.44 -16.25
N THR A 227 -3.10 9.32 -16.44
CA THR A 227 -2.62 8.45 -15.35
C THR A 227 -1.19 8.01 -15.56
N TYR A 228 -0.54 7.60 -14.47
CA TYR A 228 0.87 7.24 -14.44
C TYR A 228 1.05 5.94 -13.64
N PHE A 229 2.13 5.21 -13.93
CA PHE A 229 2.57 4.10 -13.11
C PHE A 229 3.74 4.52 -12.23
N LEU A 230 3.65 4.24 -10.93
CA LEU A 230 4.76 4.32 -10.00
C LEU A 230 5.59 3.03 -10.10
N GLU A 231 6.85 3.16 -10.52
CA GLU A 231 7.72 2.00 -10.81
C GLU A 231 8.77 1.76 -9.71
N GLY A 232 9.23 2.81 -9.03
CA GLY A 232 10.27 2.68 -8.01
C GLY A 232 10.56 3.94 -7.20
N LYS A 233 11.33 3.75 -6.13
CA LYS A 233 11.77 4.78 -5.17
C LYS A 233 12.71 5.82 -5.79
N PRO A 234 12.89 6.99 -5.15
CA PRO A 234 13.85 7.98 -5.62
C PRO A 234 15.27 7.41 -5.67
N LYS A 235 16.07 7.85 -6.65
CA LYS A 235 17.52 7.58 -6.62
C LYS A 235 18.08 8.18 -5.34
N SER A 236 18.58 7.34 -4.44
CA SER A 236 19.30 7.83 -3.26
C SER A 236 20.47 8.72 -3.73
N PRO A 237 20.71 9.88 -3.10
CA PRO A 237 21.87 10.72 -3.42
C PRO A 237 23.23 10.04 -3.11
N HIS A 238 23.23 8.80 -2.60
CA HIS A 238 24.43 8.02 -2.28
C HIS A 238 24.65 6.78 -3.14
N THR A 239 24.34 6.85 -4.44
CA THR A 239 24.87 5.85 -5.38
C THR A 239 25.62 6.56 -6.50
N ASN A 240 26.74 7.17 -6.14
CA ASN A 240 27.84 7.34 -7.10
C ASN A 240 28.34 5.94 -7.42
N ILE A 241 27.79 5.32 -8.46
CA ILE A 241 28.51 4.27 -9.16
C ILE A 241 29.71 4.97 -9.78
N THR A 242 30.86 4.91 -9.10
CA THR A 242 32.14 5.18 -9.73
C THR A 242 32.33 4.08 -10.76
N VAL A 243 31.85 4.30 -11.98
CA VAL A 243 32.25 3.49 -13.12
C VAL A 243 33.72 3.80 -13.32
N ASN A 244 34.59 2.98 -12.73
CA ASN A 244 36.03 3.05 -12.92
C ASN A 244 36.30 2.71 -14.40
N PRO A 245 36.70 3.65 -15.26
CA PRO A 245 36.98 3.33 -16.65
C PRO A 245 38.46 2.96 -16.74
N LEU A 246 38.87 1.82 -16.18
CA LEU A 246 40.21 1.24 -16.32
C LEU A 246 40.20 -0.20 -15.77
N ALA A 247 39.47 -1.08 -16.46
CA ALA A 247 39.73 -2.51 -16.41
C ALA A 247 39.96 -2.97 -17.86
N VAL A 248 41.22 -2.87 -18.29
CA VAL A 248 41.69 -3.47 -19.53
C VAL A 248 41.62 -4.99 -19.34
N PRO A 249 40.94 -5.76 -20.21
CA PRO A 249 40.93 -7.20 -20.10
C PRO A 249 42.35 -7.75 -20.34
N PRO A 250 42.79 -8.79 -19.61
CA PRO A 250 44.10 -9.39 -19.86
C PRO A 250 44.10 -10.04 -21.25
N SER A 251 45.08 -9.65 -22.06
CA SER A 251 45.40 -10.21 -23.36
C SER A 251 45.70 -11.70 -23.25
N MET A 252 45.02 -12.52 -24.06
CA MET A 252 45.41 -13.90 -24.32
C MET A 252 46.83 -13.93 -24.91
N ASN A 253 47.78 -14.50 -24.15
CA ASN A 253 49.09 -14.87 -24.69
C ASN A 253 48.91 -16.08 -25.63
N THR A 254 48.97 -15.83 -26.93
CA THR A 254 49.21 -16.85 -27.95
C THR A 254 50.73 -16.94 -28.16
N SER A 255 51.39 -17.87 -27.47
CA SER A 255 52.75 -18.27 -27.82
C SER A 255 52.69 -19.27 -28.97
N VAL A 256 53.00 -18.80 -30.18
CA VAL A 256 53.35 -19.61 -31.34
C VAL A 256 54.86 -19.81 -31.34
N LEU A 257 55.31 -21.06 -31.40
CA LEU A 257 56.58 -21.54 -31.98
C LEU A 257 56.64 -23.05 -31.74
N GLY A 258 56.77 -23.96 -32.71
CA GLY A 258 56.96 -23.85 -34.15
C GLY A 258 57.58 -25.16 -34.65
N THR A 259 57.14 -25.64 -35.81
CA THR A 259 57.83 -26.56 -36.76
C THR A 259 58.25 -27.95 -36.27
N ILE A 260 58.02 -29.04 -37.03
CA ILE A 260 58.95 -29.52 -38.05
C ILE A 260 58.28 -30.61 -38.95
N SER A 261 58.48 -30.43 -40.27
CA SER A 261 58.71 -31.40 -41.37
C SER A 261 57.61 -32.29 -41.97
N GLU A 262 57.46 -32.06 -43.28
CA GLU A 262 57.11 -32.99 -44.35
C GLU A 262 57.82 -34.36 -44.26
N LYS A 263 57.14 -35.43 -44.69
CA LYS A 263 57.43 -36.18 -45.93
C LYS A 263 56.59 -37.48 -46.03
N ASN A 264 56.04 -37.67 -47.24
CA ASN A 264 55.48 -38.88 -47.86
C ASN A 264 54.19 -39.49 -47.31
#